data_AF-A0A6H1ZIV1-F1
#
_entry.id   AF-A0A6H1ZIV1-F1
#
_cell.length_a   1.000
_cell.length_b   1.000
_cell.length_c   1.000
_cell.angle_alpha   90.00
_cell.angle_beta   90.00
_cell.angle_gamma   90.00
#
_symmetry.space_group_name_H-M   'P 1'
#
loop_
_entity.id
_entity.type
_entity.pdbx_description
1 polymer ?
#
loop_
_entity_poly.entity_id
_entity_poly.type
_entity_poly.pdbx_seq_one_letter_code
_entity_poly.pdbx_strand_id
1 'polypeptide(L)'
;MQKFLDDLRLIETVSQELQELLLEKKKIRKCALIIGHKESSQGAVSPSGITEFAYNQELAKLIKKYVERAEVVIVYRRTYEQLPDDVNQIKPDFAISLHCNAFNKKASGSETLFYNGSSKGKALAQKLQTAIVKVLGLPDRGIKAKTSEDRGGYLLRYVKAPVVLIEPFFIDNPNDFAVGVDKKNVLAGVIAKVIDEEV
;
A
#
# COMPACT_ATOMS: atom_id res chain seq x y z
N MET A 1 -26.62 -19.59 -48.28
CA MET A 1 -25.72 -18.42 -48.31
C MET A 1 -25.96 -17.48 -47.14
N GLN A 2 -27.20 -17.02 -46.88
CA GLN A 2 -27.52 -16.15 -45.73
C GLN A 2 -27.11 -16.71 -44.37
N LYS A 3 -27.52 -17.96 -44.05
CA LYS A 3 -27.17 -18.64 -42.80
C LYS A 3 -25.65 -18.69 -42.54
N PHE A 4 -24.86 -18.93 -43.58
CA PHE A 4 -23.41 -18.98 -43.48
C PHE A 4 -22.81 -17.60 -43.16
N LEU A 5 -23.36 -16.52 -43.72
CA LEU A 5 -22.94 -15.15 -43.42
C LEU A 5 -23.33 -14.74 -41.99
N ASP A 6 -24.48 -15.19 -41.51
CA ASP A 6 -24.95 -14.93 -40.14
C ASP A 6 -24.06 -15.67 -39.11
N ASP A 7 -23.70 -16.93 -39.38
CA ASP A 7 -22.77 -17.71 -38.56
C ASP A 7 -21.38 -17.06 -38.52
N LEU A 8 -20.89 -16.51 -39.64
CA LEU A 8 -19.60 -15.81 -39.71
C LEU A 8 -19.58 -14.55 -38.82
N ARG A 9 -20.65 -13.74 -38.90
CA ARG A 9 -20.80 -12.53 -38.07
C ARG A 9 -20.88 -12.85 -36.58
N LEU A 10 -21.55 -13.94 -36.23
CA LEU A 10 -21.63 -14.40 -34.85
C LEU A 10 -20.26 -14.79 -34.30
N ILE A 11 -19.44 -15.49 -35.09
CA ILE A 11 -18.06 -15.86 -34.72
C ILE A 11 -17.18 -14.61 -34.53
N GLU A 12 -17.27 -13.64 -35.45
CA GLU A 12 -16.52 -12.38 -35.32
C GLU A 12 -16.90 -11.61 -34.05
N THR A 13 -18.20 -11.54 -33.74
CA THR A 13 -18.71 -10.87 -32.54
C THR A 13 -18.20 -11.55 -31.27
N VAL A 14 -18.33 -12.88 -31.18
CA VAL A 14 -17.84 -13.67 -30.03
C VAL A 14 -16.32 -13.55 -29.88
N SER A 15 -15.57 -13.50 -30.99
CA SER A 15 -14.11 -13.30 -30.96
C SER A 15 -13.72 -11.92 -30.42
N GLN A 16 -14.47 -10.87 -30.78
CA GLN A 16 -14.23 -9.51 -30.27
C GLN A 16 -14.55 -9.42 -28.78
N GLU A 17 -15.68 -9.98 -28.35
CA GLU A 17 -16.05 -10.05 -26.92
C GLU A 17 -15.01 -10.82 -26.10
N LEU A 18 -14.50 -11.95 -26.61
CA LEU A 18 -13.41 -12.70 -25.97
C LEU A 18 -12.11 -11.91 -25.88
N GLN A 19 -11.76 -11.13 -26.91
CA GLN A 19 -10.59 -10.27 -26.89
C GLN A 19 -10.74 -9.12 -25.88
N GLU A 20 -11.90 -8.50 -25.78
CA GLU A 20 -12.20 -7.49 -24.75
C GLU A 20 -12.15 -8.10 -23.35
N LEU A 21 -12.72 -9.29 -23.15
CA LEU A 21 -12.65 -10.01 -21.88
C LEU A 21 -11.21 -10.38 -21.48
N LEU A 22 -10.38 -10.74 -22.47
CA LEU A 22 -8.96 -11.02 -22.27
C LEU A 22 -8.17 -9.73 -21.98
N LEU A 23 -8.54 -8.60 -22.57
CA LEU A 23 -7.96 -7.28 -22.28
C LEU A 23 -8.37 -6.78 -20.88
N GLU A 24 -9.63 -6.95 -20.49
CA GLU A 24 -10.10 -6.65 -19.13
C GLU A 24 -9.39 -7.51 -18.09
N LYS A 25 -9.21 -8.81 -18.37
CA LYS A 25 -8.39 -9.71 -17.53
C LYS A 25 -6.89 -9.38 -17.54
N LYS A 26 -6.43 -8.52 -18.46
CA LYS A 26 -5.05 -8.02 -18.57
C LYS A 26 -4.86 -6.61 -18.03
N LYS A 27 -5.86 -6.00 -17.38
CA LYS A 27 -5.65 -4.69 -16.74
C LYS A 27 -4.72 -4.87 -15.53
N ILE A 28 -3.45 -4.57 -15.73
CA ILE A 28 -2.44 -4.51 -14.67
C ILE A 28 -2.94 -3.51 -13.64
N ARG A 29 -3.22 -3.97 -12.41
CA ARG A 29 -3.65 -3.08 -11.34
C ARG A 29 -2.51 -2.15 -10.93
N LYS A 30 -2.86 -0.93 -10.55
CA LYS A 30 -1.93 0.11 -10.15
C LYS A 30 -1.99 0.37 -8.65
N CYS A 31 -0.86 0.21 -7.98
CA CYS A 31 -0.67 0.57 -6.58
C CYS A 31 0.07 1.91 -6.46
N ALA A 32 -0.55 2.90 -5.78
CA ALA A 32 0.17 4.08 -5.33
C ALA A 32 0.86 3.78 -3.99
N LEU A 33 2.19 3.82 -3.97
CA LEU A 33 3.00 3.58 -2.78
C LEU A 33 3.50 4.92 -2.22
N ILE A 34 2.83 5.39 -1.18
CA ILE A 34 3.05 6.73 -0.62
C ILE A 34 4.13 6.63 0.45
N ILE A 35 5.20 7.41 0.30
CA ILE A 35 6.21 7.54 1.35
C ILE A 35 5.72 8.57 2.36
N GLY A 36 5.51 8.15 3.60
CA GLY A 36 5.23 9.05 4.71
C GLY A 36 6.36 10.07 4.87
N HIS A 37 6.01 11.28 5.31
CA HIS A 37 6.98 12.36 5.53
C HIS A 37 7.69 12.84 4.26
N LYS A 38 8.68 13.73 4.40
CA LYS A 38 9.49 14.25 3.30
C LYS A 38 10.86 14.71 3.80
N GLU A 39 11.79 14.96 2.88
CA GLU A 39 13.16 15.40 3.20
C GLU A 39 13.20 16.61 4.14
N SER A 40 12.32 17.60 3.94
CA SER A 40 12.26 18.79 4.79
C SER A 40 11.39 18.64 6.06
N SER A 41 10.82 17.46 6.31
CA SER A 41 9.95 17.14 7.46
C SER A 41 9.94 15.63 7.65
N GLN A 42 11.01 15.11 8.26
CA GLN A 42 11.44 13.71 8.11
C GLN A 42 10.71 12.69 8.97
N GLY A 43 9.81 13.14 9.86
CA GLY A 43 9.06 12.27 10.76
C GLY A 43 9.85 11.87 11.99
N ALA A 44 9.50 10.71 12.56
CA ALA A 44 10.19 10.19 13.73
C ALA A 44 11.63 9.76 13.41
N VAL A 45 12.48 9.67 14.43
CA VAL A 45 13.91 9.36 14.29
C VAL A 45 14.26 8.19 15.20
N SER A 46 15.00 7.22 14.65
CA SER A 46 15.46 6.06 15.39
C SER A 46 16.60 6.41 16.37
N PRO A 47 16.93 5.52 17.32
CA PRO A 47 18.08 5.70 18.20
C PRO A 47 19.43 5.86 17.48
N SER A 48 19.54 5.40 16.22
CA SER A 48 20.75 5.51 15.40
C SER A 48 20.74 6.71 14.43
N GLY A 49 19.71 7.57 14.50
CA GLY A 49 19.59 8.75 13.65
C GLY A 49 18.93 8.51 12.29
N ILE A 50 18.47 7.29 11.99
CA ILE A 50 17.71 7.00 10.78
C ILE A 50 16.29 7.56 10.93
N THR A 51 15.87 8.39 9.98
CA THR A 51 14.54 9.00 9.99
C THR A 51 13.48 8.09 9.37
N GLU A 52 12.24 8.31 9.76
CA GLU A 52 11.07 7.61 9.20
C GLU A 52 10.99 7.80 7.67
N PHE A 53 11.23 9.01 7.17
CA PHE A 53 11.30 9.27 5.74
C PHE A 53 12.40 8.44 5.05
N ALA A 54 13.62 8.42 5.60
CA ALA A 54 14.74 7.68 5.01
C ALA A 54 14.46 6.17 4.97
N TYR A 55 13.97 5.60 6.08
CA TYR A 55 13.62 4.18 6.14
C TYR A 55 12.53 3.82 5.11
N ASN A 56 11.45 4.60 5.06
CA ASN A 56 10.33 4.32 4.16
C ASN A 56 10.66 4.56 2.68
N GLN A 57 11.58 5.48 2.37
CA GLN A 57 12.07 5.66 1.01
C GLN A 57 12.82 4.41 0.51
N GLU A 58 13.67 3.82 1.33
CA GLU A 58 14.35 2.56 0.98
C GLU A 58 13.37 1.39 0.87
N LEU A 59 12.46 1.27 1.84
CA LEU A 59 11.43 0.23 1.83
C LEU A 59 10.57 0.32 0.57
N ALA A 60 10.15 1.52 0.16
CA ALA A 60 9.35 1.74 -1.05
C ALA A 60 10.07 1.28 -2.32
N LYS A 61 11.37 1.56 -2.43
CA LYS A 61 12.21 1.12 -3.56
C LYS A 61 12.31 -0.40 -3.62
N LEU A 62 12.46 -1.07 -2.46
CA LEU A 62 12.49 -2.53 -2.39
C LEU A 62 11.15 -3.15 -2.76
N ILE A 63 10.04 -2.62 -2.23
CA ILE A 63 8.69 -3.10 -2.58
C ILE A 63 8.48 -2.98 -4.09
N LYS A 64 8.75 -1.82 -4.68
CA LYS A 64 8.62 -1.61 -6.14
C LYS A 64 9.49 -2.57 -6.95
N LYS A 65 10.67 -2.94 -6.45
CA LYS A 65 11.55 -3.92 -7.10
C LYS A 65 10.99 -5.35 -7.05
N TYR A 66 10.25 -5.70 -5.99
CA TYR A 66 9.75 -7.06 -5.76
C TYR A 66 8.33 -7.33 -6.27
N VAL A 67 7.56 -6.29 -6.60
CA VAL A 67 6.24 -6.45 -7.22
C VAL A 67 6.39 -6.90 -8.67
N GLU A 68 5.66 -7.94 -9.07
CA GLU A 68 5.76 -8.55 -10.40
C GLU A 68 4.49 -8.41 -11.26
N ARG A 69 3.32 -8.26 -10.63
CA ARG A 69 2.01 -8.38 -11.28
C ARG A 69 1.20 -7.07 -11.26
N ALA A 70 1.70 -6.04 -10.60
CA ALA A 70 1.07 -4.72 -10.51
C ALA A 70 2.03 -3.60 -10.95
N GLU A 71 1.47 -2.49 -11.42
CA GLU A 71 2.23 -1.25 -11.61
C GLU A 71 2.38 -0.53 -10.27
N VAL A 72 3.60 -0.22 -9.85
CA VAL A 72 3.86 0.55 -8.63
C VAL A 72 4.34 1.97 -8.95
N VAL A 73 3.56 2.95 -8.51
CA VAL A 73 3.92 4.37 -8.56
C VAL A 73 4.30 4.84 -7.17
N ILE A 74 5.56 5.19 -6.96
CA ILE A 74 6.03 5.76 -5.69
C ILE A 74 5.65 7.24 -5.64
N VAL A 75 4.97 7.65 -4.58
CA VAL A 75 4.48 9.03 -4.39
C VAL A 75 5.27 9.72 -3.29
N TYR A 76 5.86 10.86 -3.63
CA TYR A 76 6.55 11.74 -2.70
C TYR A 76 5.64 12.91 -2.32
N ARG A 77 5.51 13.17 -1.03
CA ARG A 77 4.65 14.22 -0.49
C ARG A 77 5.24 15.62 -0.74
N ARG A 78 4.45 16.50 -1.36
CA ARG A 78 4.71 17.96 -1.40
C ARG A 78 4.28 18.63 -0.08
N THR A 79 2.99 18.52 0.23
CA THR A 79 2.36 18.93 1.49
C THR A 79 1.36 17.86 1.92
N TYR A 80 0.90 17.85 3.18
CA TYR A 80 -0.04 16.80 3.62
C TYR A 80 -1.43 17.01 3.02
N GLU A 81 -1.83 18.28 2.93
CA GLU A 81 -3.11 18.72 2.40
C GLU A 81 -3.28 18.36 0.92
N GLN A 82 -2.23 18.52 0.11
CA GLN A 82 -2.28 18.22 -1.33
C GLN A 82 -2.08 16.72 -1.66
N LEU A 83 -1.61 15.92 -0.69
CA LEU A 83 -1.23 14.53 -0.93
C LEU A 83 -2.39 13.66 -1.46
N PRO A 84 -3.64 13.77 -0.96
CA PRO A 84 -4.76 13.03 -1.53
C PRO A 84 -4.99 13.35 -3.01
N ASP A 85 -4.89 14.61 -3.40
CA ASP A 85 -5.07 15.03 -4.80
C ASP A 85 -3.94 14.53 -5.70
N ASP A 86 -2.70 14.59 -5.22
CA ASP A 86 -1.52 14.03 -5.91
C ASP A 86 -1.72 12.53 -6.19
N VAL A 87 -2.23 11.79 -5.19
CA VAL A 87 -2.54 10.35 -5.33
C VAL A 87 -3.72 10.13 -6.27
N ASN A 88 -4.79 10.92 -6.15
CA ASN A 88 -5.99 10.78 -6.97
C ASN A 88 -5.71 11.03 -8.46
N GLN A 89 -4.78 11.92 -8.80
CA GLN A 89 -4.36 12.18 -10.19
C GLN A 89 -3.71 10.97 -10.86
N ILE A 90 -3.04 10.10 -10.09
CA ILE A 90 -2.43 8.85 -10.58
C ILE A 90 -3.50 7.83 -11.00
N LYS A 91 -4.72 7.97 -10.47
CA LYS A 91 -5.84 7.04 -10.61
C LYS A 91 -5.44 5.59 -10.25
N PRO A 92 -4.87 5.35 -9.05
CA PRO A 92 -4.50 4.01 -8.64
C PRO A 92 -5.76 3.16 -8.36
N ASP A 93 -5.62 1.85 -8.50
CA ASP A 93 -6.67 0.91 -8.09
C ASP A 93 -6.70 0.75 -6.56
N PHE A 94 -5.56 0.96 -5.89
CA PHE A 94 -5.42 1.05 -4.42
C PHE A 94 -4.12 1.75 -4.03
N ALA A 95 -4.01 2.15 -2.76
CA ALA A 95 -2.84 2.84 -2.24
C ALA A 95 -2.38 2.30 -0.88
N ILE A 96 -1.07 2.37 -0.63
CA ILE A 96 -0.46 1.99 0.66
C ILE A 96 0.45 3.16 1.08
N SER A 97 0.17 3.72 2.26
CA SER A 97 1.02 4.73 2.89
C SER A 97 1.97 4.10 3.88
N LEU A 98 3.27 4.27 3.64
CA LEU A 98 4.35 3.69 4.45
C LEU A 98 4.74 4.66 5.57
N HIS A 99 4.65 4.20 6.80
CA HIS A 99 5.03 4.94 8.00
C HIS A 99 5.79 4.04 8.98
N CYS A 100 6.34 4.66 10.02
CA CYS A 100 6.75 3.97 11.23
C CYS A 100 6.13 4.67 12.44
N ASN A 101 5.63 3.90 13.42
CA ASN A 101 5.07 4.53 14.61
C ASN A 101 6.20 5.11 15.49
N ALA A 102 5.85 6.01 16.40
CA ALA A 102 6.74 6.48 17.46
C ALA A 102 5.91 7.01 18.64
N PHE A 103 6.40 6.78 19.86
CA PHE A 103 5.70 7.25 21.06
C PHE A 103 6.63 7.59 22.23
N ASN A 104 7.21 6.57 22.87
CA ASN A 104 7.94 6.72 24.12
C ASN A 104 9.17 5.80 24.24
N LYS A 105 9.66 5.28 23.11
CA LYS A 105 10.78 4.31 23.02
C LYS A 105 10.52 2.93 23.64
N LYS A 106 9.33 2.68 24.19
CA LYS A 106 8.93 1.40 24.80
C LYS A 106 7.77 0.72 24.06
N ALA A 107 6.86 1.50 23.48
CA ALA A 107 5.79 0.98 22.64
C ALA A 107 6.38 0.15 21.49
N SER A 108 5.70 -0.95 21.14
CA SER A 108 6.20 -1.96 20.20
C SER A 108 5.03 -2.58 19.45
N GLY A 109 5.28 -3.00 18.22
CA GLY A 109 4.35 -3.79 17.43
C GLY A 109 3.91 -3.15 16.12
N SER A 110 3.19 -3.95 15.33
CA SER A 110 2.69 -3.57 14.01
C SER A 110 1.22 -3.15 14.10
N GLU A 111 0.83 -2.07 13.43
CA GLU A 111 -0.58 -1.71 13.20
C GLU A 111 -0.82 -1.28 11.76
N THR A 112 -2.04 -1.49 11.27
CA THR A 112 -2.46 -1.03 9.95
C THR A 112 -3.77 -0.26 10.04
N LEU A 113 -3.77 0.98 9.56
CA LEU A 113 -4.90 1.90 9.66
C LEU A 113 -5.70 1.89 8.35
N PHE A 114 -7.02 1.97 8.47
CA PHE A 114 -7.94 2.09 7.34
C PHE A 114 -9.10 3.04 7.67
N TYR A 115 -9.72 3.64 6.66
CA TYR A 115 -10.89 4.47 6.87
C TYR A 115 -12.10 3.63 7.28
N ASN A 116 -12.82 4.02 8.35
CA ASN A 116 -13.91 3.24 8.93
C ASN A 116 -15.03 2.86 7.93
N GLY A 117 -15.30 3.72 6.94
CA GLY A 117 -16.28 3.47 5.88
C GLY A 117 -15.78 2.67 4.68
N SER A 118 -14.53 2.20 4.68
CA SER A 118 -13.92 1.50 3.55
C SER A 118 -13.82 -0.01 3.79
N SER A 119 -14.77 -0.78 3.24
CA SER A 119 -14.73 -2.25 3.30
C SER A 119 -13.51 -2.84 2.57
N LYS A 120 -13.17 -2.29 1.41
CA LYS A 120 -11.96 -2.65 0.65
C LYS A 120 -10.68 -2.29 1.40
N GLY A 121 -10.64 -1.11 2.03
CA GLY A 121 -9.52 -0.69 2.88
C GLY A 121 -9.34 -1.62 4.09
N LYS A 122 -10.44 -2.02 4.73
CA LYS A 122 -10.42 -3.00 5.83
C LYS A 122 -9.84 -4.35 5.40
N ALA A 123 -10.26 -4.87 4.24
CA ALA A 123 -9.77 -6.14 3.71
C ALA A 123 -8.26 -6.08 3.39
N LEU A 124 -7.81 -5.01 2.73
CA LEU A 124 -6.40 -4.78 2.43
C LEU A 124 -5.57 -4.63 3.72
N ALA A 125 -6.08 -3.86 4.69
CA ALA A 125 -5.44 -3.69 5.99
C ALA A 125 -5.24 -5.02 6.70
N GLN A 126 -6.24 -5.91 6.67
CA GLN A 126 -6.14 -7.23 7.29
C GLN A 126 -5.07 -8.09 6.64
N LYS A 127 -5.01 -8.13 5.30
CA LYS A 127 -3.97 -8.90 4.57
C LYS A 127 -2.57 -8.41 4.92
N LEU A 128 -2.35 -7.09 4.86
CA LEU A 128 -1.05 -6.48 5.19
C LEU A 128 -0.68 -6.72 6.65
N GLN A 129 -1.60 -6.48 7.59
CA GLN A 129 -1.35 -6.69 9.01
C GLN A 129 -0.90 -8.12 9.30
N THR A 130 -1.65 -9.11 8.80
CA THR A 130 -1.30 -10.53 8.98
C THR A 130 0.05 -10.88 8.36
N ALA A 131 0.34 -10.38 7.16
CA ALA A 131 1.60 -10.63 6.47
C ALA A 131 2.80 -10.01 7.21
N ILE A 132 2.67 -8.76 7.65
CA ILE A 132 3.71 -7.99 8.34
C ILE A 132 4.01 -8.61 9.71
N VAL A 133 2.98 -8.87 10.52
CA VAL A 133 3.14 -9.48 11.86
C VAL A 133 3.87 -10.82 11.76
N LYS A 134 3.49 -11.65 10.78
CA LYS A 134 4.12 -12.97 10.57
C LYS A 134 5.62 -12.87 10.34
N VAL A 135 6.08 -11.91 9.53
CA VAL A 135 7.50 -11.81 9.18
C VAL A 135 8.31 -11.05 10.23
N LEU A 136 7.75 -10.00 10.82
CA LEU A 136 8.46 -9.21 11.82
C LEU A 136 8.54 -9.95 13.17
N GLY A 137 7.49 -10.68 13.55
CA GLY A 137 7.41 -11.33 14.86
C GLY A 137 7.30 -10.34 16.02
N LEU A 138 6.87 -9.12 15.73
CA LEU A 138 6.58 -8.07 16.71
C LEU A 138 5.14 -8.20 17.22
N PRO A 139 4.78 -7.56 18.34
CA PRO A 139 3.41 -7.59 18.85
C PRO A 139 2.37 -7.18 17.80
N ASP A 140 1.29 -7.96 17.68
CA ASP A 140 0.18 -7.63 16.80
C ASP A 140 -0.75 -6.63 17.50
N ARG A 141 -0.82 -5.40 16.99
CA ARG A 141 -1.71 -4.34 17.50
C ARG A 141 -3.00 -4.21 16.68
N GLY A 142 -3.16 -5.11 15.70
CA GLY A 142 -4.34 -5.23 14.86
C GLY A 142 -4.49 -4.12 13.82
N ILE A 143 -5.60 -4.24 13.08
CA ILE A 143 -6.07 -3.20 12.19
C ILE A 143 -6.88 -2.16 12.95
N LYS A 144 -6.80 -0.88 12.57
CA LYS A 144 -7.50 0.21 13.24
C LYS A 144 -8.33 1.02 12.26
N ALA A 145 -9.64 1.08 12.53
CA ALA A 145 -10.53 1.99 11.83
C ALA A 145 -10.21 3.44 12.26
N LYS A 146 -10.23 4.36 11.29
CA LYS A 146 -9.97 5.79 11.48
C LYS A 146 -11.08 6.63 10.89
N THR A 147 -11.38 7.75 11.54
CA THR A 147 -12.17 8.86 10.98
C THR A 147 -11.24 9.91 10.38
N SER A 148 -11.78 10.97 9.76
CA SER A 148 -10.97 12.07 9.20
C SER A 148 -10.19 12.86 10.26
N GLU A 149 -10.68 12.87 11.49
CA GLU A 149 -10.16 13.64 12.62
C GLU A 149 -9.02 12.92 13.35
N ASP A 150 -8.90 11.61 13.16
CA ASP A 150 -7.81 10.83 13.73
C ASP A 150 -6.46 11.15 13.05
N ARG A 151 -5.36 10.97 13.78
CA ARG A 151 -4.02 10.99 13.19
C ARG A 151 -3.91 9.97 12.04
N GLY A 152 -3.49 10.45 10.87
CA GLY A 152 -3.43 9.67 9.63
C GLY A 152 -4.77 9.54 8.88
N GLY A 153 -5.88 9.97 9.49
CA GLY A 153 -7.25 9.84 8.98
C GLY A 153 -7.55 10.65 7.73
N TYR A 154 -6.99 11.87 7.63
CA TYR A 154 -7.19 12.75 6.47
C TYR A 154 -6.82 12.06 5.14
N LEU A 155 -5.62 11.47 5.04
CA LEU A 155 -5.21 10.74 3.83
C LEU A 155 -6.18 9.59 3.52
N LEU A 156 -6.55 8.82 4.55
CA LEU A 156 -7.44 7.67 4.43
C LEU A 156 -8.85 8.05 3.95
N ARG A 157 -9.30 9.28 4.27
CA ARG A 157 -10.61 9.80 3.88
C ARG A 157 -10.64 10.32 2.44
N TYR A 158 -9.62 11.05 2.03
CA TYR A 158 -9.67 11.89 0.82
C TYR A 158 -9.00 11.27 -0.41
N VAL A 159 -8.20 10.21 -0.25
CA VAL A 159 -7.83 9.35 -1.39
C VAL A 159 -9.07 8.55 -1.81
N LYS A 160 -9.44 8.65 -3.09
CA LYS A 160 -10.66 8.02 -3.64
C LYS A 160 -10.53 6.51 -3.80
N ALA A 161 -9.33 6.03 -4.12
CA ALA A 161 -9.02 4.61 -4.17
C ALA A 161 -8.98 4.03 -2.73
N PRO A 162 -9.22 2.72 -2.56
CA PRO A 162 -8.93 2.05 -1.29
C PRO A 162 -7.51 2.34 -0.84
N VAL A 163 -7.36 2.90 0.36
CA VAL A 163 -6.06 3.28 0.92
C VAL A 163 -5.93 2.77 2.35
N VAL A 164 -4.72 2.37 2.70
CA VAL A 164 -4.32 1.98 4.05
C VAL A 164 -3.02 2.68 4.43
N LEU A 165 -2.80 2.84 5.73
CA LEU A 165 -1.54 3.35 6.28
C LEU A 165 -0.95 2.24 7.15
N ILE A 166 0.23 1.74 6.79
CA ILE A 166 0.92 0.72 7.57
C ILE A 166 1.92 1.38 8.52
N GLU A 167 1.98 0.88 9.75
CA GLU A 167 3.02 1.17 10.72
C GLU A 167 3.60 -0.16 11.18
N PRO A 168 4.59 -0.72 10.45
CA PRO A 168 5.08 -2.08 10.71
C PRO A 168 5.75 -2.24 12.07
N PHE A 169 6.30 -1.16 12.63
CA PHE A 169 6.98 -1.15 13.93
C PHE A 169 7.12 0.27 14.48
N PHE A 170 7.56 0.40 15.73
CA PHE A 170 7.91 1.68 16.37
C PHE A 170 9.38 2.04 16.12
N ILE A 171 9.65 3.09 15.35
CA ILE A 171 11.03 3.46 14.96
C ILE A 171 11.87 3.96 16.14
N ASP A 172 11.23 4.50 17.17
CA ASP A 172 11.88 5.00 18.38
C ASP A 172 12.14 3.90 19.43
N ASN A 173 11.59 2.70 19.24
CA ASN A 173 11.86 1.53 20.06
C ASN A 173 13.09 0.77 19.51
N PRO A 174 14.17 0.60 20.31
CA PRO A 174 15.41 -0.02 19.83
C PRO A 174 15.25 -1.45 19.27
N ASN A 175 14.39 -2.28 19.89
CA ASN A 175 14.19 -3.66 19.45
C ASN A 175 13.39 -3.73 18.14
N ASP A 176 12.28 -2.99 18.08
CA ASP A 176 11.46 -2.86 16.88
C ASP A 176 12.28 -2.33 15.70
N PHE A 177 13.09 -1.29 15.93
CA PHE A 177 13.96 -0.73 14.92
C PHE A 177 15.01 -1.74 14.43
N ALA A 178 15.66 -2.48 15.34
CA ALA A 178 16.62 -3.52 14.96
C ALA A 178 15.97 -4.60 14.08
N VAL A 179 14.77 -5.07 14.45
CA VAL A 179 13.99 -6.02 13.64
C VAL A 179 13.61 -5.41 12.28
N GLY A 180 13.18 -4.16 12.25
CA GLY A 180 12.81 -3.45 11.02
C GLY A 180 13.99 -3.28 10.06
N VAL A 181 15.22 -3.11 10.57
CA VAL A 181 16.43 -3.05 9.75
C VAL A 181 16.82 -4.44 9.24
N ASP A 182 16.92 -5.43 10.14
CA ASP A 182 17.31 -6.81 9.82
C ASP A 182 16.36 -7.44 8.78
N LYS A 183 15.06 -7.25 8.98
CA LYS A 183 14.02 -7.87 8.14
C LYS A 183 13.50 -6.98 7.02
N LYS A 184 14.15 -5.85 6.71
CA LYS A 184 13.66 -4.88 5.70
C LYS A 184 13.35 -5.53 4.34
N ASN A 185 14.23 -6.40 3.84
CA ASN A 185 14.00 -7.10 2.57
C ASN A 185 12.82 -8.07 2.65
N VAL A 186 12.68 -8.80 3.77
CA VAL A 186 11.57 -9.74 3.99
C VAL A 186 10.24 -8.98 4.10
N LEU A 187 10.23 -7.85 4.82
CA LEU A 187 9.08 -6.96 4.93
C LEU A 187 8.68 -6.43 3.55
N ALA A 188 9.64 -5.95 2.75
CA ALA A 188 9.38 -5.50 1.39
C ALA A 188 8.77 -6.61 0.52
N GLY A 189 9.32 -7.82 0.59
CA GLY A 189 8.83 -8.98 -0.18
C GLY A 189 7.41 -9.39 0.22
N VAL A 190 7.07 -9.35 1.51
CA VAL A 190 5.71 -9.70 1.95
C VAL A 190 4.68 -8.65 1.55
N ILE A 191 5.05 -7.36 1.57
CA ILE A 191 4.18 -6.28 1.10
C ILE A 191 3.99 -6.38 -0.42
N ALA A 192 5.07 -6.64 -1.17
CA ALA A 192 5.01 -6.85 -2.61
C ALA A 192 4.10 -8.03 -2.98
N LYS A 193 4.20 -9.14 -2.24
CA LYS A 193 3.31 -10.29 -2.43
C LYS A 193 1.84 -9.92 -2.24
N VAL A 194 1.51 -9.13 -1.21
CA VAL A 194 0.13 -8.67 -0.99
C VAL A 194 -0.33 -7.78 -2.14
N ILE A 195 0.52 -6.87 -2.64
CA ILE A 195 0.23 -6.05 -3.83
C ILE A 195 -0.07 -6.93 -5.05
N ASP A 196 0.71 -7.99 -5.26
CA ASP A 196 0.53 -8.95 -6.36
C ASP A 196 -0.69 -9.86 -6.22
N GLU A 197 -1.25 -9.98 -5.02
CA GLU A 197 -2.52 -10.68 -4.75
C GLU A 197 -3.74 -9.74 -4.89
N GLU A 198 -3.51 -8.43 -4.97
CA GLU A 198 -4.54 -7.42 -5.24
C GLU A 198 -4.69 -7.16 -6.74
N VAL A 199 -4.23 -8.04 -7.62
CA VAL A 199 -4.43 -7.95 -9.09
C VAL A 199 -5.59 -8.82 -9.52
#